data_AF-A0AAW5BZM4-F1
#
_entry.id   AF-A0AAW5BZM4-F1
#
_cell.length_a   1.000
_cell.length_b   1.000
_cell.length_c   1.000
_cell.angle_alpha   90.00
_cell.angle_beta   90.00
_cell.angle_gamma   90.00
#
_symmetry.space_group_name_H-M   'P 1'
#
loop_
_entity.id
_entity.type
_entity.pdbx_description
1 polymer ?
#
loop_
_entity_poly.entity_id
_entity_poly.type
_entity_poly.pdbx_seq_one_letter_code
_entity_poly.pdbx_strand_id
1 'polypeptide(L)'
;DAPWNTLDEFLDYAKTNDVQIGNSGIGAIWHLAAAGLAQKAGVDFTYVPFEGSTPAITSLLGGHIDAISVSYSEVIQQVQAGELKVLAVLADERLPYASEIPTAKELGYDVSIGTWRGLSVPKDTPDEVVGKLYEIFSKAVEKESFK
;
A
#
# COMPACT_ATOMS: atom_id res chain seq x y z
N ASP A 1 -2.44 -3.73 -21.49
CA ASP A 1 -3.50 -2.99 -20.75
C ASP A 1 -4.37 -3.93 -19.96
N ALA A 2 -4.65 -3.56 -18.71
CA ALA A 2 -5.55 -4.32 -17.84
C ALA A 2 -7.00 -4.21 -18.33
N PRO A 3 -7.81 -5.28 -18.24
CA PRO A 3 -9.20 -5.26 -18.68
C PRO A 3 -10.16 -4.56 -17.70
N TRP A 4 -9.65 -3.98 -16.61
CA TRP A 4 -10.41 -3.27 -15.58
C TRP A 4 -9.94 -1.82 -15.38
N ASN A 5 -10.87 -0.97 -14.94
CA ASN A 5 -10.66 0.45 -14.65
C ASN A 5 -10.99 0.82 -13.21
N THR A 6 -11.76 -0.01 -12.52
CA THR A 6 -12.19 0.22 -11.13
C THR A 6 -11.81 -0.97 -10.25
N LEU A 7 -11.83 -0.76 -8.93
CA LEU A 7 -11.62 -1.85 -7.97
C LEU A 7 -12.70 -2.93 -8.13
N ASP A 8 -13.96 -2.54 -8.32
CA ASP A 8 -15.07 -3.51 -8.47
C ASP A 8 -14.91 -4.36 -9.73
N GLU A 9 -14.54 -3.76 -10.87
CA GLU A 9 -14.25 -4.51 -12.10
C GLU A 9 -13.10 -5.50 -11.92
N PHE A 10 -12.05 -5.10 -11.20
CA PHE A 10 -10.92 -5.97 -10.88
C PHE A 10 -11.33 -7.13 -9.97
N LEU A 11 -12.11 -6.86 -8.93
CA LEU A 11 -12.56 -7.89 -7.99
C LEU A 11 -13.58 -8.84 -8.63
N ASP A 12 -14.48 -8.33 -9.48
CA ASP A 12 -15.39 -9.16 -10.26
C ASP A 12 -14.63 -10.06 -11.24
N TYR A 13 -13.57 -9.55 -11.87
CA TYR A 13 -12.68 -10.37 -12.69
C TYR A 13 -11.99 -11.47 -11.87
N ALA A 14 -11.52 -11.15 -10.66
CA ALA A 14 -10.84 -12.10 -9.77
C ALA A 14 -11.74 -13.21 -9.22
N LYS A 15 -13.08 -13.06 -9.23
CA LYS A 15 -14.01 -14.13 -8.81
C LYS A 15 -13.96 -15.36 -9.72
N THR A 16 -13.60 -15.18 -10.99
CA THR A 16 -13.64 -16.25 -12.00
C THR A 16 -12.30 -16.53 -12.66
N ASN A 17 -11.27 -15.74 -12.37
CA ASN A 17 -9.96 -15.83 -12.98
C ASN A 17 -8.89 -15.84 -11.90
N ASP A 18 -7.80 -16.57 -12.15
CA ASP A 18 -6.60 -16.46 -11.31
C ASP A 18 -5.95 -15.09 -11.56
N VAL A 19 -5.69 -14.37 -10.48
CA VAL A 19 -5.09 -13.03 -10.51
C VAL A 19 -3.83 -13.05 -9.67
N GLN A 20 -2.70 -12.72 -10.30
CA GLN A 20 -1.40 -12.66 -9.67
C GLN A 20 -1.14 -11.27 -9.09
N ILE A 21 -0.99 -11.19 -7.77
CA ILE A 21 -0.69 -9.93 -7.06
C ILE A 21 0.72 -9.94 -6.49
N GLY A 22 1.56 -9.05 -7.01
CA GLY A 22 2.89 -8.78 -6.50
C GLY A 22 2.86 -8.01 -5.17
N ASN A 23 3.79 -8.34 -4.27
CA ASN A 23 3.94 -7.67 -2.97
C ASN A 23 5.40 -7.71 -2.49
N SER A 24 5.70 -7.03 -1.37
CA SER A 24 7.04 -6.93 -0.79
C SER A 24 7.50 -8.14 0.06
N GLY A 25 6.82 -9.28 -0.07
CA GLY A 25 7.17 -10.54 0.59
C GLY A 25 6.03 -11.11 1.44
N ILE A 26 6.01 -12.43 1.60
CA ILE A 26 5.01 -13.10 2.44
C ILE A 26 5.09 -12.59 3.89
N GLY A 27 3.95 -12.16 4.39
CA GLY A 27 3.79 -11.59 5.73
C GLY A 27 4.17 -10.11 5.85
N ALA A 28 4.74 -9.51 4.81
CA ALA A 28 4.95 -8.07 4.76
C ALA A 28 3.62 -7.31 4.70
N ILE A 29 3.65 -6.02 5.06
CA ILE A 29 2.43 -5.20 5.17
C ILE A 29 1.62 -5.19 3.87
N TRP A 30 2.26 -5.20 2.70
CA TRP A 30 1.56 -5.19 1.41
C TRP A 30 0.98 -6.54 1.01
N HIS A 31 1.57 -7.64 1.46
CA HIS A 31 0.93 -8.96 1.36
C HIS A 31 -0.34 -8.98 2.22
N LEU A 32 -0.26 -8.50 3.46
CA LEU A 32 -1.42 -8.44 4.36
C LEU A 32 -2.50 -7.49 3.86
N ALA A 33 -2.12 -6.39 3.21
CA ALA A 33 -3.06 -5.44 2.62
C ALA A 33 -3.85 -6.08 1.47
N ALA A 34 -3.17 -6.77 0.55
CA ALA A 34 -3.82 -7.54 -0.52
C ALA A 34 -4.72 -8.65 0.04
N ALA A 35 -4.25 -9.39 1.05
CA ALA A 35 -5.03 -10.46 1.68
C ALA A 35 -6.25 -9.94 2.45
N GLY A 36 -6.13 -8.79 3.12
CA GLY A 36 -7.25 -8.13 3.78
C GLY A 36 -8.32 -7.68 2.79
N LEU A 37 -7.93 -7.13 1.65
CA LEU A 37 -8.85 -6.80 0.56
C LEU A 37 -9.53 -8.06 0.00
N ALA A 38 -8.76 -9.11 -0.28
CA ALA A 38 -9.27 -10.39 -0.79
C ALA A 38 -10.35 -10.96 0.15
N GLN A 39 -10.05 -11.00 1.45
CA GLN A 39 -10.99 -11.44 2.48
C GLN A 39 -12.28 -10.62 2.52
N LYS A 40 -12.19 -9.29 2.43
CA LYS A 40 -13.35 -8.40 2.47
C LYS A 40 -14.19 -8.46 1.19
N ALA A 41 -13.55 -8.73 0.06
CA ALA A 41 -14.20 -8.86 -1.24
C ALA A 41 -14.72 -10.28 -1.53
N GLY A 42 -14.31 -11.28 -0.74
CA GLY A 42 -14.68 -12.69 -0.98
C GLY A 42 -14.06 -13.26 -2.25
N VAL A 43 -12.82 -12.86 -2.55
CA VAL A 43 -12.02 -13.35 -3.68
C VAL A 43 -10.72 -13.96 -3.18
N ASP A 44 -10.07 -14.75 -4.02
CA ASP A 44 -8.74 -15.29 -3.76
C ASP A 44 -7.76 -14.79 -4.83
N PHE A 45 -6.54 -14.47 -4.39
CA PHE A 45 -5.45 -14.04 -5.26
C PHE A 45 -4.27 -15.01 -5.17
N THR A 46 -3.52 -15.13 -6.26
CA THR A 46 -2.20 -15.75 -6.24
C THR A 46 -1.16 -14.71 -5.83
N TYR A 47 -0.60 -14.85 -4.63
CA TYR A 47 0.39 -13.90 -4.12
C TYR A 47 1.79 -14.19 -4.67
N VAL A 48 2.38 -13.21 -5.33
CA VAL A 48 3.76 -13.30 -5.86
C VAL A 48 4.68 -12.44 -4.97
N PRO A 49 5.49 -13.06 -4.09
CA PRO A 49 6.37 -12.31 -3.22
C PRO A 49 7.62 -11.83 -3.96
N PHE A 50 8.02 -10.58 -3.71
CA PHE A 50 9.27 -10.00 -4.18
C PHE A 50 10.09 -9.44 -3.02
N GLU A 51 11.39 -9.24 -3.24
CA GLU A 51 12.29 -8.57 -2.29
C GLU A 51 12.09 -7.05 -2.32
N GLY A 52 10.92 -6.60 -1.85
CA GLY A 52 10.50 -5.20 -1.86
C GLY A 52 9.63 -4.81 -3.07
N SER A 53 9.17 -3.56 -3.08
CA SER A 53 8.17 -3.10 -4.05
C SER A 53 8.74 -2.85 -5.46
N THR A 54 10.00 -2.40 -5.58
CA THR A 54 10.62 -2.10 -6.88
C THR A 54 10.58 -3.26 -7.88
N PRO A 55 11.06 -4.47 -7.55
CA PRO A 55 10.95 -5.62 -8.47
C PRO A 55 9.50 -6.02 -8.78
N ALA A 56 8.56 -5.86 -7.85
CA ALA A 56 7.13 -6.11 -8.11
C ALA A 56 6.56 -5.10 -9.13
N ILE A 57 6.90 -3.82 -9.00
CA ILE A 57 6.50 -2.76 -9.94
C ILE A 57 7.05 -3.04 -11.34
N THR A 58 8.32 -3.40 -11.46
CA THR A 58 8.92 -3.77 -12.75
C THR A 58 8.24 -5.00 -13.36
N SER A 59 7.90 -6.00 -12.56
CA SER A 59 7.19 -7.20 -13.00
C SER A 59 5.80 -6.87 -13.57
N LEU A 60 5.06 -5.98 -12.91
CA LEU A 60 3.76 -5.50 -13.39
C LEU A 60 3.90 -4.72 -14.71
N LEU A 61 4.85 -3.78 -14.79
CA LEU A 61 5.09 -3.01 -16.02
C LEU A 61 5.50 -3.91 -17.19
N GLY A 62 6.19 -5.02 -16.92
CA GLY A 62 6.53 -6.05 -17.91
C GLY A 62 5.38 -6.99 -18.28
N GLY A 63 4.22 -6.90 -17.61
CA GLY A 63 3.06 -7.76 -17.84
C GLY A 63 3.23 -9.20 -17.34
N HIS A 64 4.12 -9.42 -16.36
CA HIS A 64 4.36 -10.74 -15.78
C HIS A 64 3.41 -11.10 -14.63
N ILE A 65 2.74 -10.11 -14.07
CA ILE A 65 1.72 -10.22 -13.01
C ILE A 65 0.59 -9.23 -13.31
N ASP A 66 -0.58 -9.45 -12.72
CA ASP A 66 -1.80 -8.71 -13.04
C ASP A 66 -1.94 -7.41 -12.24
N ALA A 67 -1.51 -7.43 -10.98
CA ALA A 67 -1.60 -6.29 -10.08
C ALA A 67 -0.49 -6.31 -9.02
N ILE A 68 -0.38 -5.22 -8.26
CA ILE A 68 0.51 -5.14 -7.10
C ILE A 68 -0.20 -4.49 -5.93
N SER A 69 0.21 -4.86 -4.72
CA SER A 69 -0.03 -4.06 -3.52
C SER A 69 1.32 -3.49 -3.06
N VAL A 70 1.40 -2.15 -2.97
CA VAL A 70 2.61 -1.39 -2.65
C VAL A 70 2.21 -0.04 -2.01
N SER A 71 3.19 0.72 -1.52
CA SER A 71 2.96 2.10 -1.09
C SER A 71 2.66 2.99 -2.30
N TYR A 72 1.68 3.90 -2.20
CA TYR A 72 1.42 4.85 -3.27
C TYR A 72 2.64 5.75 -3.58
N SER A 73 3.43 6.11 -2.57
CA SER A 73 4.65 6.89 -2.75
C SER A 73 5.72 6.18 -3.58
N GLU A 74 5.65 4.85 -3.72
CA GLU A 74 6.58 4.07 -4.55
C GLU A 74 6.20 4.06 -6.03
N VAL A 75 4.93 4.37 -6.36
CA VAL A 75 4.39 4.32 -7.74
C VAL A 75 3.93 5.68 -8.28
N ILE A 76 3.99 6.74 -7.47
CA ILE A 76 3.46 8.07 -7.85
C ILE A 76 4.00 8.57 -9.19
N GLN A 77 5.28 8.32 -9.51
CA GLN A 77 5.89 8.76 -10.77
C GLN A 77 5.32 8.00 -11.97
N GLN A 78 5.16 6.69 -11.87
CA GLN A 78 4.58 5.84 -12.91
C GLN A 78 3.09 6.15 -13.12
N VAL A 79 2.37 6.46 -12.04
CA VAL A 79 0.97 6.89 -12.10
C VAL A 79 0.86 8.23 -12.82
N GLN A 80 1.70 9.21 -12.48
CA GLN A 80 1.75 10.51 -13.17
C GLN A 80 2.15 10.39 -14.64
N ALA A 81 3.01 9.43 -14.97
CA ALA A 81 3.38 9.11 -16.35
C ALA A 81 2.28 8.36 -17.13
N GLY A 82 1.20 7.91 -16.46
CA GLY A 82 0.13 7.13 -17.06
C GLY A 82 0.49 5.67 -17.32
N GLU A 83 1.60 5.19 -16.79
CA GLU A 83 2.08 3.80 -16.93
C GLU A 83 1.37 2.84 -15.97
N LEU A 84 0.93 3.36 -14.82
CA LEU A 84 0.17 2.60 -13.82
C LEU A 84 -1.15 3.30 -13.47
N LYS A 85 -2.15 2.48 -13.15
CA LYS A 85 -3.44 2.93 -12.63
C LYS A 85 -3.62 2.40 -11.21
N VAL A 86 -4.03 3.28 -10.29
CA VAL A 86 -4.36 2.91 -8.92
C VAL A 86 -5.88 2.75 -8.81
N LEU A 87 -6.33 1.58 -8.36
CA LEU A 87 -7.76 1.26 -8.26
C LEU A 87 -8.37 1.75 -6.95
N ALA A 88 -7.62 1.67 -5.86
CA ALA A 88 -8.01 2.18 -4.55
C ALA A 88 -6.79 2.31 -3.63
N VAL A 89 -6.91 3.14 -2.59
CA VAL A 89 -6.00 3.14 -1.44
C VAL A 89 -6.60 2.35 -0.27
N LEU A 90 -5.77 1.58 0.43
CA LEU A 90 -6.18 0.79 1.60
C LEU A 90 -5.94 1.57 2.89
N ALA A 91 -6.55 2.75 2.98
CA ALA A 91 -6.48 3.67 4.12
C ALA A 91 -7.88 4.09 4.55
N ASP A 92 -8.01 4.62 5.77
CA ASP A 92 -9.31 5.09 6.29
C ASP A 92 -9.85 6.32 5.56
N GLU A 93 -8.95 7.17 5.06
CA GLU A 93 -9.25 8.38 4.31
C GLU A 93 -8.37 8.46 3.05
N ARG A 94 -8.81 9.24 2.07
CA ARG A 94 -8.03 9.45 0.84
C ARG A 94 -6.71 10.14 1.18
N LEU A 95 -5.68 9.84 0.40
CA LEU A 95 -4.39 10.50 0.56
C LEU A 95 -4.52 11.99 0.17
N PRO A 96 -4.07 12.96 1.00
CA PRO A 96 -4.19 14.38 0.68
C PRO A 96 -3.59 14.79 -0.67
N TYR A 97 -2.54 14.08 -1.10
CA TYR A 97 -1.80 14.31 -2.34
C TYR A 97 -2.23 13.39 -3.49
N ALA A 98 -3.32 12.63 -3.31
CA ALA A 98 -3.96 11.81 -4.34
C ALA A 98 -5.46 11.64 -4.05
N SER A 99 -6.13 12.78 -3.81
CA SER A 99 -7.53 12.85 -3.38
C SER A 99 -8.54 12.35 -4.43
N GLU A 100 -8.11 12.20 -5.67
CA GLU A 100 -8.87 11.63 -6.78
C GLU A 100 -9.03 10.10 -6.66
N ILE A 101 -8.11 9.44 -5.95
CA ILE A 101 -8.13 7.98 -5.78
C ILE A 101 -9.04 7.65 -4.60
N PRO A 102 -10.10 6.83 -4.79
CA PRO A 102 -10.97 6.42 -3.70
C PRO A 102 -10.24 5.48 -2.72
N THR A 103 -10.68 5.49 -1.47
CA THR A 103 -10.34 4.41 -0.53
C THR A 103 -11.16 3.16 -0.85
N ALA A 104 -10.65 1.97 -0.50
CA ALA A 104 -11.45 0.75 -0.58
C ALA A 104 -12.69 0.81 0.33
N LYS A 105 -12.60 1.54 1.45
CA LYS A 105 -13.69 1.76 2.40
C LYS A 105 -14.86 2.55 1.80
N GLU A 106 -14.57 3.59 1.02
CA GLU A 106 -15.58 4.34 0.25
C GLU A 106 -16.29 3.47 -0.80
N LEU A 107 -15.62 2.41 -1.27
CA LEU A 107 -16.13 1.44 -2.24
C LEU A 107 -16.84 0.25 -1.56
N GLY A 108 -17.01 0.27 -0.23
CA GLY A 108 -17.74 -0.77 0.50
C GLY A 108 -16.88 -1.92 1.03
N TYR A 109 -15.55 -1.87 0.86
CA TYR A 109 -14.63 -2.85 1.41
C TYR A 109 -13.97 -2.30 2.67
N ASP A 110 -14.43 -2.75 3.82
CA ASP A 110 -13.92 -2.31 5.14
C ASP A 110 -12.53 -2.91 5.43
N VAL A 111 -11.51 -2.34 4.78
CA VAL A 111 -10.09 -2.66 4.92
C VAL A 111 -9.28 -1.36 4.95
N SER A 112 -8.46 -1.22 6.00
CA SER A 112 -7.48 -0.15 6.15
C SER A 112 -6.19 -0.78 6.64
N ILE A 113 -5.25 -1.00 5.72
CA ILE A 113 -3.95 -1.61 5.99
C ILE A 113 -2.90 -0.75 5.31
N GLY A 114 -2.37 0.19 6.08
CA GLY A 114 -1.30 1.08 5.67
C GLY A 114 -0.02 0.80 6.43
N THR A 115 1.08 1.33 5.90
CA THR A 115 2.34 1.35 6.64
C THR A 115 2.34 2.46 7.68
N TRP A 116 2.81 2.17 8.88
CA TRP A 116 3.24 3.18 9.84
C TRP A 116 4.74 3.02 10.09
N ARG A 117 5.36 4.09 10.57
CA ARG A 117 6.77 4.10 10.96
C ARG A 117 6.87 4.63 12.38
N GLY A 118 7.82 4.07 13.11
CA GLY A 118 8.09 4.45 14.49
C GLY A 118 9.59 4.40 14.75
N LEU A 119 9.97 5.02 15.85
CA LEU A 119 11.33 4.98 16.37
C LEU A 119 11.30 4.14 17.64
N SER A 120 12.27 3.26 17.78
CA SER A 120 12.42 2.40 18.95
C SER A 120 13.82 2.57 19.52
N VAL A 121 13.92 2.45 20.85
CA VAL A 121 15.18 2.46 21.59
C VAL A 121 15.40 1.11 22.28
N PRO A 122 16.64 0.76 22.68
CA PRO A 122 16.88 -0.39 23.53
C PRO A 122 16.00 -0.36 24.79
N LYS A 123 15.56 -1.54 25.25
CA LYS A 123 14.63 -1.69 26.38
C LYS A 123 15.05 -0.91 27.64
N ASP A 124 16.34 -0.89 27.93
CA ASP A 124 16.88 -0.29 29.17
C ASP A 124 17.38 1.15 28.96
N THR A 125 16.95 1.82 27.88
CA THR A 125 17.24 3.25 27.65
C THR A 125 16.56 4.08 28.74
N PRO A 126 17.29 4.94 29.49
CA PRO A 126 16.68 5.74 30.55
C PRO A 126 15.54 6.63 30.05
N ASP A 127 14.47 6.76 30.84
CA ASP A 127 13.28 7.54 30.47
C ASP A 127 13.59 8.99 30.10
N GLU A 128 14.59 9.59 30.73
CA GLU A 128 15.04 10.95 30.40
C GLU A 128 15.57 11.05 28.96
N VAL A 129 16.26 10.01 28.48
CA VAL A 129 16.78 9.93 27.10
C VAL A 129 15.62 9.69 26.14
N VAL A 130 14.67 8.82 26.50
CA VAL A 130 13.45 8.58 25.70
C VAL A 130 12.66 9.87 25.55
N GLY A 131 12.43 10.59 26.65
CA GLY A 131 11.74 11.88 26.67
C GLY A 131 12.46 12.91 25.81
N LYS A 132 13.81 12.94 25.86
CA LYS A 132 14.59 13.86 25.03
C LYS A 132 14.51 13.55 23.54
N LEU A 133 14.59 12.27 23.16
CA LEU A 133 14.44 11.83 21.78
C LEU A 133 13.03 12.16 21.27
N TYR A 134 12.00 11.84 22.04
CA TYR A 134 10.62 12.17 21.70
C TYR A 134 10.44 13.66 21.44
N GLU A 135 10.93 14.53 22.33
CA GLU A 135 10.88 15.99 22.17
C GLU A 135 11.55 16.45 20.86
N ILE A 136 12.75 15.91 20.56
CA ILE A 136 13.52 16.28 19.37
C ILE A 136 12.77 15.85 18.10
N PHE A 137 12.28 14.62 18.04
CA PHE A 137 11.59 14.10 16.86
C PHE A 137 10.25 14.79 16.64
N SER A 138 9.46 15.04 17.70
CA SER A 138 8.21 15.81 17.59
C SER A 138 8.46 17.21 17.04
N LYS A 139 9.47 17.92 17.55
CA LYS A 139 9.86 19.23 17.02
C LYS A 139 10.32 19.17 15.56
N ALA A 140 10.97 18.09 15.14
CA ALA A 140 11.41 17.94 13.76
C ALA A 140 10.24 17.76 12.79
N VAL A 141 9.26 16.91 13.13
CA VAL A 141 8.10 16.64 12.26
C VAL A 141 7.10 17.80 12.20
N GLU A 142 7.14 18.71 13.17
CA GLU A 142 6.32 19.93 13.16
C GLU A 142 6.86 21.03 12.25
N LYS A 143 8.15 20.98 11.86
CA LYS A 143 8.76 21.99 10.99
C LYS A 143 8.13 21.97 9.60
N GLU A 144 7.96 23.16 9.04
CA GLU A 144 7.44 23.35 7.68
C GLU A 144 8.30 22.65 6.62
N SER A 145 9.62 22.63 6.79
CA SER A 145 10.53 21.93 5.86
C SER A 145 10.35 20.40 5.83
N PHE A 146 9.60 19.83 6.77
CA PHE A 146 9.31 18.39 6.84
C PHE A 146 7.91 18.03 6.33
N LYS A 147 6.95 18.96 6.42
CA LYS A 147 5.56 18.77 5.96
C LYS A 147 5.43 19.02 4.47
#